data_AF-A0A0G0C1U8-F1
#
_entry.id   AF-A0A0G0C1U8-F1
#
_cell.length_a   1.000
_cell.length_b   1.000
_cell.length_c   1.000
_cell.angle_alpha   90.00
_cell.angle_beta   90.00
_cell.angle_gamma   90.00
#
_symmetry.space_group_name_H-M   'P 1'
#
loop_
_entity.id
_entity.type
_entity.pdbx_description
1 polymer ?
#
loop_
_entity_poly.entity_id
_entity_poly.type
_entity_poly.pdbx_seq_one_letter_code
_entity_poly.pdbx_strand_id
1 'polypeptide(L)'
;MKELKAKREAAREALGAKREEVKEEIEKKREEIKLKREEIKTEIEIKREELKQKMRVFDNVIARLNLLKEKVSAQIIKLEAKGVDTIEAESLTAEAETKLDAAKAKIIEINALLAVSTNEISAENKTKLKTLRDETQVLIKDARNALKDAIKSLRDAVKAKREAMKSETTETNETENETTN
;
A
#
# COMPACT_ATOMS: atom_id res chain seq x y z
N MET A 1 74.25 38.33 3.87
CA MET A 1 72.97 38.88 3.34
C MET A 1 72.44 38.16 2.09
N LYS A 2 73.27 37.68 1.15
CA LYS A 2 72.81 36.97 -0.07
C LYS A 2 72.12 35.62 0.21
N GLU A 3 72.67 34.79 1.11
CA GLU A 3 72.07 33.49 1.45
C GLU A 3 70.68 33.58 2.11
N LEU A 4 70.46 34.62 2.94
CA LEU A 4 69.17 34.83 3.60
C LEU A 4 68.07 35.25 2.61
N LYS A 5 68.45 35.94 1.52
CA LYS A 5 67.54 36.26 0.41
C LYS A 5 67.21 35.03 -0.43
N ALA A 6 68.22 34.21 -0.78
CA ALA A 6 68.01 32.96 -1.52
C ALA A 6 67.13 31.95 -0.75
N LYS A 7 67.33 31.80 0.57
CA LYS A 7 66.47 30.95 1.42
C LYS A 7 65.02 31.46 1.49
N ARG A 8 64.80 32.78 1.45
CA ARG A 8 63.45 33.38 1.44
C ARG A 8 62.74 33.20 0.09
N GLU A 9 63.48 33.25 -1.01
CA GLU A 9 62.97 33.07 -2.37
C GLU A 9 62.56 31.61 -2.60
N ALA A 10 63.44 30.66 -2.27
CA ALA A 10 63.12 29.22 -2.32
C ALA A 10 61.94 28.85 -1.40
N ALA A 11 61.85 29.45 -0.21
CA ALA A 11 60.71 29.23 0.68
C ALA A 11 59.40 29.80 0.11
N ARG A 12 59.45 30.93 -0.63
CA ARG A 12 58.28 31.50 -1.31
C ARG A 12 57.81 30.65 -2.47
N GLU A 13 58.73 30.13 -3.29
CA GLU A 13 58.40 29.23 -4.40
C GLU A 13 57.80 27.91 -3.89
N ALA A 14 58.40 27.30 -2.86
CA ALA A 14 57.85 26.10 -2.24
C ALA A 14 56.47 26.33 -1.60
N LEU A 15 56.23 27.51 -1.02
CA LEU A 15 54.90 27.91 -0.53
C LEU A 15 53.90 28.17 -1.66
N GLY A 16 54.35 28.72 -2.79
CA GLY A 16 53.55 28.91 -4.00
C GLY A 16 53.07 27.57 -4.56
N ALA A 17 54.01 26.66 -4.80
CA ALA A 17 53.72 25.30 -5.29
C ALA A 17 52.75 24.54 -4.37
N LYS A 18 52.98 24.55 -3.04
CA LYS A 18 52.06 23.92 -2.08
C LYS A 18 50.66 24.54 -2.09
N ARG A 19 50.54 25.85 -2.29
CA ARG A 19 49.22 26.51 -2.38
C ARG A 19 48.48 26.13 -3.66
N GLU A 20 49.21 25.93 -4.75
CA GLU A 20 48.66 25.52 -6.04
C GLU A 20 48.19 24.06 -5.99
N GLU A 21 49.02 23.14 -5.45
CA GLU A 21 48.63 21.76 -5.18
C GLU A 21 47.40 21.66 -4.27
N VAL A 22 47.36 22.42 -3.17
CA VAL A 22 46.19 22.42 -2.26
C VAL A 22 44.94 22.97 -2.95
N LYS A 23 45.06 23.96 -3.83
CA LYS A 23 43.92 24.47 -4.61
C LYS A 23 43.40 23.39 -5.56
N GLU A 24 44.28 22.72 -6.30
CA GLU A 24 43.88 21.62 -7.19
C GLU A 24 43.22 20.47 -6.43
N GLU A 25 43.75 20.08 -5.26
CA GLU A 25 43.12 19.04 -4.43
C GLU A 25 41.75 19.46 -3.90
N ILE A 26 41.58 20.73 -3.51
CA ILE A 26 40.29 21.25 -3.06
C ILE A 26 39.28 21.25 -4.23
N GLU A 27 39.72 21.63 -5.43
CA GLU A 27 38.87 21.67 -6.61
C GLU A 27 38.44 20.25 -7.03
N LYS A 28 39.38 19.30 -7.09
CA LYS A 28 39.10 17.87 -7.30
C LYS A 28 38.10 17.31 -6.28
N LYS A 29 38.32 17.57 -4.98
CA LYS A 29 37.39 17.13 -3.92
C LYS A 29 36.01 17.77 -4.06
N ARG A 30 35.92 19.04 -4.50
CA ARG A 30 34.63 19.71 -4.74
C ARG A 30 33.87 19.07 -5.90
N GLU A 31 34.56 18.76 -7.00
CA GLU A 31 33.97 18.06 -8.14
C GLU A 31 33.51 16.65 -7.76
N GLU A 32 34.33 15.87 -7.05
CA GLU A 32 33.95 14.54 -6.54
C GLU A 32 32.72 14.60 -5.63
N ILE A 33 32.65 15.58 -4.73
CA ILE A 33 31.48 15.78 -3.86
C ILE A 33 30.25 16.14 -4.69
N LYS A 34 30.40 16.95 -5.73
CA LYS A 34 29.28 17.33 -6.61
C LYS A 34 28.74 16.11 -7.36
N LEU A 35 29.63 15.30 -7.94
CA LEU A 35 29.27 14.06 -8.62
C LEU A 35 28.56 13.08 -7.68
N LYS A 36 29.13 12.82 -6.50
CA LYS A 36 28.49 11.95 -5.49
C LYS A 36 27.13 12.47 -5.05
N ARG A 37 26.94 13.79 -4.95
CA ARG A 37 25.63 14.38 -4.64
C ARG A 37 24.61 14.15 -5.74
N GLU A 38 25.02 14.27 -7.00
CA GLU A 38 24.14 14.02 -8.15
C GLU A 38 23.76 12.52 -8.27
N GLU A 39 24.72 11.62 -8.04
CA GLU A 39 24.49 10.16 -7.98
C GLU A 39 23.49 9.80 -6.88
N ILE A 40 23.72 10.29 -5.65
CA ILE A 40 22.82 10.05 -4.50
C ILE A 40 21.41 10.58 -4.81
N LYS A 41 21.31 11.78 -5.39
CA LYS A 41 20.02 12.35 -5.76
C LYS A 41 19.26 11.46 -6.76
N THR A 42 19.98 10.95 -7.76
CA THR A 42 19.40 10.06 -8.78
C THR A 42 18.94 8.74 -8.16
N GLU A 43 19.76 8.10 -7.32
CA GLU A 43 19.37 6.88 -6.62
C GLU A 43 18.13 7.05 -5.73
N ILE A 44 18.04 8.18 -5.03
CA ILE A 44 16.91 8.49 -4.16
C ILE A 44 15.63 8.65 -4.99
N GLU A 45 15.72 9.30 -6.15
CA GLU A 45 14.60 9.46 -7.05
C GLU A 45 14.11 8.12 -7.61
N ILE A 46 15.04 7.23 -8.00
CA ILE A 46 14.72 5.85 -8.44
C ILE A 46 13.99 5.09 -7.32
N LYS A 47 14.55 5.05 -6.11
CA LYS A 47 13.94 4.33 -4.97
C LYS A 47 12.56 4.90 -4.61
N ARG A 48 12.36 6.21 -4.76
CA ARG A 48 11.07 6.87 -4.53
C ARG A 48 10.06 6.46 -5.59
N GLU A 49 10.45 6.40 -6.86
CA GLU A 49 9.55 5.99 -7.94
C GLU A 49 9.19 4.51 -7.84
N GLU A 50 10.14 3.63 -7.49
CA GLU A 50 9.85 2.22 -7.18
C GLU A 50 8.83 2.09 -6.04
N LEU A 51 8.94 2.92 -5.01
CA LEU A 51 8.00 2.88 -3.89
C LEU A 51 6.61 3.36 -4.32
N LYS A 52 6.51 4.41 -5.14
CA LYS A 52 5.24 4.83 -5.74
C LYS A 52 4.63 3.73 -6.62
N GLN A 53 5.43 3.05 -7.42
CA GLN A 53 4.95 1.92 -8.23
C GLN A 53 4.40 0.79 -7.34
N LYS A 54 5.08 0.47 -6.24
CA LYS A 54 4.57 -0.49 -5.24
C LYS A 54 3.25 -0.01 -4.62
N MET A 55 3.04 1.29 -4.43
CA MET A 55 1.77 1.82 -3.94
C MET A 55 0.64 1.69 -4.97
N ARG A 56 0.91 1.84 -6.27
CA ARG A 56 -0.10 1.60 -7.33
C ARG A 56 -0.66 0.17 -7.31
N VAL A 57 0.12 -0.80 -6.81
CA VAL A 57 -0.38 -2.18 -6.62
C VAL A 57 -1.55 -2.19 -5.62
N PHE A 58 -1.47 -1.40 -4.55
CA PHE A 58 -2.57 -1.31 -3.59
C PHE A 58 -3.81 -0.66 -4.19
N ASP A 59 -3.66 0.41 -4.98
CA ASP A 59 -4.78 1.04 -5.68
C ASP A 59 -5.51 0.03 -6.59
N ASN A 60 -4.74 -0.75 -7.36
CA ASN A 60 -5.29 -1.80 -8.22
C ASN A 60 -6.02 -2.90 -7.44
N VAL A 61 -5.46 -3.32 -6.30
CA VAL A 61 -6.10 -4.33 -5.44
C VAL A 61 -7.38 -3.78 -4.82
N ILE A 62 -7.38 -2.53 -4.35
CA ILE A 62 -8.57 -1.86 -3.81
C ILE A 62 -9.65 -1.74 -4.89
N ALA A 63 -9.30 -1.35 -6.12
CA ALA A 63 -10.24 -1.29 -7.23
C ALA A 63 -10.88 -2.67 -7.51
N ARG A 64 -10.07 -3.73 -7.52
CA ARG A 64 -10.58 -5.11 -7.70
C ARG A 64 -11.49 -5.55 -6.55
N LEU A 65 -11.17 -5.19 -5.32
CA LEU A 65 -12.00 -5.51 -4.15
C LEU A 65 -13.30 -4.71 -4.13
N ASN A 66 -13.30 -3.44 -4.58
CA ASN A 66 -14.53 -2.67 -4.77
C ASN A 66 -15.45 -3.31 -5.82
N LEU A 67 -14.90 -3.75 -6.95
CA LEU A 67 -15.69 -4.48 -7.95
C LEU A 67 -16.27 -5.79 -7.39
N LEU A 68 -15.52 -6.49 -6.53
CA LEU A 68 -16.03 -7.68 -5.85
C LEU A 68 -17.14 -7.32 -4.85
N LYS A 69 -16.96 -6.25 -4.06
CA LYS A 69 -17.96 -5.71 -3.14
C LYS A 69 -19.27 -5.42 -3.87
N GLU A 70 -19.21 -4.69 -4.98
CA GLU A 70 -20.39 -4.37 -5.81
C GLU A 70 -21.11 -5.63 -6.30
N LYS A 71 -20.37 -6.67 -6.71
CA LYS A 71 -20.96 -7.96 -7.11
C LYS A 71 -21.62 -8.67 -5.94
N VAL A 72 -21.03 -8.62 -4.74
CA VAL A 72 -21.61 -9.21 -3.53
C VAL A 72 -22.88 -8.45 -3.14
N SER A 73 -22.87 -7.11 -3.13
CA SER A 73 -24.04 -6.27 -2.88
C SER A 73 -25.17 -6.55 -3.88
N ALA A 74 -24.85 -6.67 -5.17
CA ALA A 74 -25.85 -7.03 -6.17
C ALA A 74 -26.43 -8.44 -5.95
N GLN A 75 -25.63 -9.37 -5.42
CA GLN A 75 -26.09 -10.72 -5.09
C GLN A 75 -26.95 -10.75 -3.82
N ILE A 76 -26.61 -9.95 -2.80
CA ILE A 76 -27.42 -9.74 -1.60
C ILE A 76 -28.83 -9.33 -2.01
N ILE A 77 -28.98 -8.24 -2.78
CA ILE A 77 -30.29 -7.73 -3.23
C ILE A 77 -31.09 -8.81 -3.97
N LYS A 78 -30.44 -9.59 -4.85
CA LYS A 78 -31.10 -10.67 -5.61
C LYS A 78 -31.57 -11.83 -4.73
N LEU A 79 -30.86 -12.12 -3.65
CA LEU A 79 -31.18 -13.23 -2.74
C LEU A 79 -32.19 -12.80 -1.69
N GLU A 80 -32.09 -11.57 -1.20
CA GLU A 80 -33.07 -10.92 -0.33
C GLU A 80 -34.45 -10.85 -1.00
N ALA A 81 -34.51 -10.45 -2.28
CA ALA A 81 -35.75 -10.49 -3.08
C ALA A 81 -36.33 -11.91 -3.25
N LYS A 82 -35.52 -12.94 -3.04
CA LYS A 82 -35.95 -14.35 -3.01
C LYS A 82 -36.23 -14.84 -1.60
N GLY A 83 -36.23 -13.96 -0.60
CA GLY A 83 -36.44 -14.24 0.82
C GLY A 83 -35.34 -15.10 1.46
N VAL A 84 -34.10 -15.03 0.97
CA VAL A 84 -32.93 -15.60 1.65
C VAL A 84 -32.48 -14.61 2.71
N ASP A 85 -32.10 -15.09 3.90
CA ASP A 85 -31.49 -14.25 4.93
C ASP A 85 -30.11 -13.75 4.49
N THR A 86 -29.95 -12.43 4.41
CA THR A 86 -28.74 -11.75 3.94
C THR A 86 -28.04 -10.93 5.02
N ILE A 87 -28.53 -10.93 6.26
CA ILE A 87 -28.09 -10.01 7.34
C ILE A 87 -26.58 -10.12 7.58
N GLU A 88 -26.06 -11.34 7.73
CA GLU A 88 -24.62 -11.56 7.98
C GLU A 88 -23.77 -11.11 6.78
N ALA A 89 -24.21 -11.40 5.55
CA ALA A 89 -23.50 -10.99 4.34
C ALA A 89 -23.47 -9.46 4.16
N GLU A 90 -24.54 -8.76 4.52
CA GLU A 90 -24.59 -7.29 4.54
C GLU A 90 -23.59 -6.71 5.53
N SER A 91 -23.57 -7.23 6.76
CA SER A 91 -22.63 -6.81 7.80
C SER A 91 -21.17 -7.00 7.36
N LEU A 92 -20.84 -8.17 6.82
CA LEU A 92 -19.49 -8.47 6.33
C LEU A 92 -19.10 -7.62 5.11
N THR A 93 -20.07 -7.26 4.26
CA THR A 93 -19.83 -6.35 3.12
C THR A 93 -19.55 -4.93 3.59
N ALA A 94 -20.27 -4.45 4.61
CA ALA A 94 -20.03 -3.15 5.24
C ALA A 94 -18.67 -3.10 5.99
N GLU A 95 -18.28 -4.20 6.65
CA GLU A 95 -16.96 -4.32 7.25
C GLU A 95 -15.86 -4.21 6.19
N ALA A 96 -16.01 -4.92 5.06
CA ALA A 96 -15.06 -4.85 3.96
C ALA A 96 -14.92 -3.43 3.41
N GLU A 97 -16.03 -2.70 3.26
CA GLU A 97 -16.03 -1.30 2.82
C GLU A 97 -15.24 -0.40 3.78
N THR A 98 -15.51 -0.51 5.09
CA THR A 98 -14.81 0.25 6.12
C THR A 98 -13.29 0.00 6.06
N LYS A 99 -12.87 -1.25 5.87
CA LYS A 99 -11.46 -1.64 5.76
C LYS A 99 -10.82 -1.10 4.47
N LEU A 100 -11.55 -1.10 3.35
CA LEU A 100 -11.06 -0.54 2.08
C LEU A 100 -10.87 0.98 2.16
N ASP A 101 -11.78 1.70 2.81
CA ASP A 101 -11.66 3.15 2.97
C ASP A 101 -10.53 3.53 3.92
N ALA A 102 -10.34 2.77 5.00
CA ALA A 102 -9.16 2.90 5.85
C ALA A 102 -7.86 2.66 5.08
N ALA A 103 -7.82 1.64 4.20
CA ALA A 103 -6.66 1.38 3.35
C ALA A 103 -6.37 2.53 2.38
N LYS A 104 -7.40 3.11 1.74
CA LYS A 104 -7.26 4.30 0.87
C LYS A 104 -6.68 5.48 1.63
N ALA A 105 -7.17 5.75 2.85
CA ALA A 105 -6.67 6.83 3.68
C ALA A 105 -5.17 6.67 4.00
N LYS A 106 -4.73 5.44 4.29
CA LYS A 106 -3.31 5.13 4.55
C LYS A 106 -2.44 5.30 3.30
N ILE A 107 -2.93 4.93 2.11
CA ILE A 107 -2.23 5.17 0.84
C ILE A 107 -2.05 6.67 0.58
N ILE A 108 -3.07 7.48 0.88
CA ILE A 108 -2.98 8.95 0.78
C ILE A 108 -1.89 9.48 1.71
N GLU A 109 -1.83 8.99 2.96
CA GLU A 109 -0.78 9.37 3.91
C GLU A 109 0.62 8.98 3.43
N ILE A 110 0.78 7.77 2.88
CA ILE A 110 2.04 7.32 2.27
C ILE A 110 2.45 8.26 1.14
N ASN A 111 1.53 8.57 0.22
CA ASN A 111 1.81 9.45 -0.92
C ASN A 111 2.20 10.86 -0.46
N ALA A 112 1.59 11.38 0.61
CA ALA A 112 1.96 12.66 1.20
C ALA A 112 3.39 12.63 1.77
N LEU A 113 3.76 11.59 2.53
CA LEU A 113 5.12 11.42 3.06
C LEU A 113 6.16 11.32 1.94
N LEU A 114 5.81 10.60 0.86
CA LEU A 114 6.65 10.50 -0.31
C LEU A 114 6.76 11.84 -1.02
N ALA A 115 5.72 12.69 -1.07
CA ALA A 115 5.73 13.99 -1.74
C ALA A 115 6.68 15.00 -1.07
N VAL A 116 6.76 15.01 0.26
CA VAL A 116 7.49 16.01 1.05
C VAL A 116 9.02 15.84 1.03
N SER A 117 9.53 14.66 0.68
CA SER A 117 10.98 14.39 0.74
C SER A 117 11.70 14.92 -0.50
N THR A 118 12.41 16.05 -0.36
CA THR A 118 13.11 16.74 -1.47
C THR A 118 14.54 16.24 -1.72
N ASN A 119 15.24 15.76 -0.68
CA ASN A 119 16.63 15.29 -0.81
C ASN A 119 16.88 13.94 -0.12
N GLU A 120 16.20 13.63 0.98
CA GLU A 120 16.30 12.34 1.65
C GLU A 120 15.04 12.06 2.48
N ILE A 121 14.62 10.79 2.54
CA ILE A 121 13.59 10.35 3.49
C ILE A 121 14.27 10.15 4.84
N SER A 122 13.89 10.92 5.86
CA SER A 122 14.40 10.77 7.23
C SER A 122 14.20 9.35 7.76
N ALA A 123 15.01 8.92 8.72
CA ALA A 123 14.87 7.59 9.35
C ALA A 123 13.47 7.39 9.98
N GLU A 124 12.91 8.46 10.54
CA GLU A 124 11.54 8.51 11.07
C GLU A 124 10.51 8.29 9.95
N ASN A 125 10.61 9.01 8.83
CA ASN A 125 9.72 8.84 7.69
C ASN A 125 9.84 7.45 7.05
N LYS A 126 11.05 6.87 6.99
CA LYS A 126 11.27 5.49 6.53
C LYS A 126 10.51 4.48 7.41
N THR A 127 10.60 4.64 8.72
CA THR A 127 9.89 3.79 9.68
C THR A 127 8.39 3.95 9.52
N LYS A 128 7.90 5.19 9.45
CA LYS A 128 6.49 5.50 9.26
C LYS A 128 5.93 4.92 7.96
N LEU A 129 6.65 5.05 6.85
CA LEU A 129 6.28 4.47 5.56
C LEU A 129 6.16 2.94 5.63
N LYS A 130 7.08 2.27 6.34
CA LYS A 130 7.02 0.82 6.54
C LYS A 130 5.77 0.43 7.34
N THR A 131 5.51 1.10 8.45
CA THR A 131 4.32 0.85 9.29
C THR A 131 3.04 1.06 8.49
N LEU A 132 2.90 2.18 7.79
CA LEU A 132 1.71 2.47 6.98
C LEU A 132 1.50 1.44 5.87
N ARG A 133 2.58 0.98 5.22
CA ARG A 133 2.51 -0.10 4.22
C ARG A 133 1.98 -1.39 4.83
N ASP A 134 2.53 -1.78 5.98
CA ASP A 134 2.16 -3.03 6.65
C ASP A 134 0.70 -2.98 7.14
N GLU A 135 0.26 -1.84 7.69
CA GLU A 135 -1.14 -1.59 8.05
C GLU A 135 -2.07 -1.64 6.83
N THR A 136 -1.68 -1.00 5.71
CA THR A 136 -2.44 -1.04 4.44
C THR A 136 -2.62 -2.48 3.96
N GLN A 137 -1.55 -3.28 4.03
CA GLN A 137 -1.59 -4.69 3.64
C GLN A 137 -2.55 -5.51 4.52
N VAL A 138 -2.55 -5.28 5.84
CA VAL A 138 -3.47 -5.92 6.77
C VAL A 138 -4.92 -5.53 6.45
N LEU A 139 -5.20 -4.24 6.28
CA LEU A 139 -6.55 -3.75 5.94
C LEU A 139 -7.08 -4.36 4.64
N ILE A 140 -6.25 -4.44 3.61
CA ILE A 140 -6.61 -5.08 2.33
C ILE A 140 -6.89 -6.58 2.50
N LYS A 141 -6.12 -7.27 3.35
CA LYS A 141 -6.31 -8.69 3.66
C LYS A 141 -7.62 -8.91 4.42
N ASP A 142 -7.89 -8.09 5.42
CA ASP A 142 -9.12 -8.12 6.21
C ASP A 142 -10.35 -7.88 5.32
N ALA A 143 -10.31 -6.84 4.48
CA ALA A 143 -11.39 -6.56 3.53
C ALA A 143 -11.67 -7.75 2.60
N ARG A 144 -10.61 -8.40 2.10
CA ARG A 144 -10.75 -9.59 1.26
C ARG A 144 -11.38 -10.76 2.02
N ASN A 145 -10.98 -10.98 3.27
CA ASN A 145 -11.53 -12.05 4.09
C ASN A 145 -13.01 -11.79 4.39
N ALA A 146 -13.37 -10.58 4.80
CA ALA A 146 -14.76 -10.19 5.03
C ALA A 146 -15.62 -10.42 3.77
N LEU A 147 -15.16 -10.04 2.57
CA LEU A 147 -15.88 -10.34 1.32
C LEU A 147 -15.99 -11.85 1.03
N LYS A 148 -14.95 -12.63 1.35
CA LYS A 148 -14.98 -14.09 1.19
C LYS A 148 -16.00 -14.71 2.14
N ASP A 149 -16.06 -14.23 3.37
CA ASP A 149 -16.98 -14.71 4.39
C ASP A 149 -18.41 -14.27 4.07
N ALA A 150 -18.62 -13.07 3.52
CA ALA A 150 -19.92 -12.64 3.00
C ALA A 150 -20.43 -13.59 1.91
N ILE A 151 -19.58 -13.97 0.95
CA ILE A 151 -19.93 -14.93 -0.10
C ILE A 151 -20.26 -16.31 0.49
N LYS A 152 -19.53 -16.73 1.53
CA LYS A 152 -19.78 -18.00 2.22
C LYS A 152 -21.13 -17.97 2.92
N SER A 153 -21.41 -16.92 3.69
CA SER A 153 -22.69 -16.70 4.38
C SER A 153 -23.87 -16.75 3.40
N LEU A 154 -23.78 -16.05 2.26
CA LEU A 154 -24.81 -16.13 1.21
C LEU A 154 -25.02 -17.55 0.68
N ARG A 155 -23.95 -18.32 0.50
CA ARG A 155 -24.05 -19.70 0.01
C ARG A 155 -24.75 -20.59 1.04
N ASP A 156 -24.41 -20.44 2.30
CA ASP A 156 -24.96 -21.27 3.37
C ASP A 156 -26.42 -20.89 3.64
N ALA A 157 -26.77 -19.60 3.60
CA ALA A 157 -28.17 -19.13 3.65
C ALA A 157 -29.02 -19.65 2.49
N VAL A 158 -28.48 -19.68 1.27
CA VAL A 158 -29.17 -20.26 0.10
C VAL A 158 -29.41 -21.77 0.27
N LYS A 159 -28.46 -22.51 0.85
CA LYS A 159 -28.64 -23.94 1.13
C LYS A 159 -29.72 -24.17 2.18
N ALA A 160 -29.65 -23.44 3.30
CA ALA A 160 -30.63 -23.53 4.37
C ALA A 160 -32.05 -23.26 3.85
N LYS A 161 -32.23 -22.22 3.02
CA LYS A 161 -33.52 -21.95 2.39
C LYS A 161 -34.00 -23.10 1.50
N ARG A 162 -33.11 -23.69 0.70
CA ARG A 162 -33.47 -24.82 -0.18
C ARG A 162 -33.86 -26.06 0.61
N GLU A 163 -33.23 -26.31 1.75
CA GLU A 163 -33.55 -27.43 2.64
C GLU A 163 -34.91 -27.21 3.31
N ALA A 164 -35.20 -25.99 3.79
CA ALA A 164 -36.50 -25.63 4.35
C ALA A 164 -37.64 -25.78 3.33
N MET A 165 -37.44 -25.32 2.09
CA MET A 165 -38.46 -25.51 1.03
C MET A 165 -38.69 -26.99 0.69
N LYS A 166 -37.67 -27.84 0.81
CA LYS A 166 -37.82 -29.28 0.57
C LYS A 166 -38.62 -29.96 1.67
N SER A 167 -38.38 -29.62 2.94
CA SER A 167 -39.14 -30.19 4.07
C SER A 167 -40.61 -29.78 4.03
N GLU A 168 -40.89 -28.52 3.69
CA GLU A 168 -42.27 -28.03 3.52
C GLU A 168 -43.04 -28.80 2.44
N THR A 169 -42.37 -29.16 1.33
CA THR A 169 -43.01 -29.89 0.21
C THR A 169 -43.33 -31.35 0.55
N THR A 170 -42.55 -31.98 1.44
CA THR A 170 -42.82 -33.36 1.90
C THR A 170 -43.97 -33.42 2.91
N GLU A 171 -44.11 -32.43 3.79
CA GLU A 171 -45.19 -32.40 4.78
C GLU A 171 -46.57 -32.13 4.16
N THR A 172 -46.64 -31.40 3.03
CA THR A 172 -47.93 -31.15 2.35
C THR A 172 -48.47 -32.39 1.63
N ASN A 173 -47.60 -33.29 1.16
CA ASN A 173 -48.04 -34.52 0.46
C ASN A 173 -48.50 -35.64 1.41
N GLU A 174 -48.04 -35.65 2.67
CA GLU A 174 -48.49 -36.64 3.65
C GLU A 174 -49.87 -36.30 4.23
N THR A 175 -50.21 -35.02 4.35
CA THR A 175 -51.51 -34.56 4.89
C THR A 175 -52.68 -34.70 3.90
N GLU A 176 -52.44 -34.66 2.58
CA GLU A 176 -53.49 -34.88 1.57
C GLU A 176 -53.86 -36.38 1.38
N ASN A 177 -52.97 -37.32 1.73
CA ASN A 177 -53.25 -38.76 1.62
C ASN A 177 -53.99 -39.37 2.82
N GLU A 178 -54.04 -38.68 3.98
CA GLU A 178 -54.77 -39.18 5.16
C GLU A 178 -56.25 -38.80 5.20
N THR A 179 -56.73 -37.91 4.31
CA THR A 179 -58.14 -37.49 4.27
C THR A 179 -58.99 -38.21 3.22
N THR A 180 -58.44 -39.21 2.51
CA THR A 180 -59.14 -39.96 1.45
C THR A 180 -59.30 -41.48 1.67
N ASN A 181 -59.05 -42.00 2.87
CA ASN A 181 -59.35 -43.40 3.22
C ASN A 181 -60.54 -43.53 4.18
#